data_AF-A0A7X8CSV0-F1
#
_entry.id   AF-A0A7X8CSV0-F1
#
_cell.length_a   1.000
_cell.length_b   1.000
_cell.length_c   1.000
_cell.angle_alpha   90.00
_cell.angle_beta   90.00
_cell.angle_gamma   90.00
#
_symmetry.space_group_name_H-M   'P 1'
#
loop_
_entity.id
_entity.type
_entity.pdbx_description
1 polymer ?
#
loop_
_entity_poly.entity_id
_entity_poly.type
_entity_poly.pdbx_seq_one_letter_code
_entity_poly.pdbx_strand_id
1 'polypeptide(L)' 'MKRTVRKEKPQKRENRLSLMLNNSEARALGIYCSRYRVKNKSEFLRETIMKAILKRFEDEHPTLWEEPGPTLFSRNNRTR' A
#
# COMPACT_ATOMS: atom_id res chain seq x y z
N MET A 1 -29.95 -15.50 -15.23
CA MET A 1 -28.48 -15.36 -15.35
C MET A 1 -27.84 -15.82 -14.04
N LYS A 2 -27.04 -16.89 -14.04
CA LYS A 2 -26.37 -17.40 -12.84
C LYS A 2 -25.04 -16.65 -12.66
N ARG A 3 -24.90 -15.86 -11.60
CA ARG A 3 -23.61 -15.23 -11.22
C ARG A 3 -22.64 -16.34 -10.81
N THR A 4 -21.62 -16.58 -11.63
CA THR A 4 -20.49 -17.43 -11.25
C THR A 4 -19.58 -16.62 -10.32
N VAL A 5 -19.70 -16.87 -9.01
CA VAL A 5 -18.72 -16.35 -8.04
C VAL A 5 -17.40 -17.05 -8.34
N ARG A 6 -16.45 -16.33 -8.95
CA ARG A 6 -15.09 -16.84 -9.12
C ARG A 6 -14.50 -17.07 -7.74
N LYS A 7 -14.28 -18.35 -7.36
CA LYS A 7 -13.54 -18.67 -6.14
C LYS A 7 -12.10 -18.23 -6.36
N GLU A 8 -11.71 -17.12 -5.73
CA GLU A 8 -10.33 -16.67 -5.71
C GLU A 8 -9.49 -17.75 -5.02
N LYS A 9 -8.42 -18.20 -5.71
CA LYS A 9 -7.50 -19.16 -5.12
C LYS A 9 -6.76 -18.47 -3.96
N PRO A 10 -6.54 -19.17 -2.83
CA PRO A 10 -5.79 -18.58 -1.72
C PRO A 10 -4.38 -18.23 -2.19
N GLN A 11 -4.04 -16.94 -2.15
CA GLN A 11 -2.75 -16.45 -2.59
C GLN A 11 -1.69 -16.79 -1.54
N LYS A 12 -0.71 -17.61 -1.94
CA LYS A 12 0.37 -18.06 -1.06
C LYS A 12 1.45 -16.99 -0.96
N ARG A 13 2.11 -16.95 0.20
CA ARG A 13 3.22 -16.04 0.50
C ARG A 13 4.53 -16.77 0.25
N GLU A 14 5.08 -16.63 -0.96
CA GLU A 14 6.25 -17.40 -1.41
C GLU A 14 7.55 -16.59 -1.37
N ASN A 15 7.45 -15.25 -1.42
CA ASN A 15 8.61 -14.37 -1.45
C ASN A 15 9.11 -14.05 -0.04
N ARG A 16 10.41 -14.24 0.19
CA ARG A 16 11.06 -13.91 1.46
C ARG A 16 11.50 -12.44 1.49
N LEU A 17 11.20 -11.76 2.60
CA LEU A 17 11.71 -10.44 2.93
C LEU A 17 12.52 -10.54 4.24
N SER A 18 13.70 -9.92 4.26
CA SER A 18 14.54 -9.82 5.46
C SER A 18 14.82 -8.35 5.75
N LEU A 19 14.65 -7.93 7.00
CA LEU A 19 14.91 -6.56 7.46
C LEU A 19 15.94 -6.62 8.58
N MET A 20 16.99 -5.82 8.45
CA MET A 20 17.98 -5.62 9.50
C MET A 20 17.64 -4.36 10.27
N LEU A 21 17.65 -4.43 11.60
CA LEU A 21 17.35 -3.33 12.50
C LEU A 21 18.56 -3.07 13.39
N ASN A 22 18.78 -1.80 13.74
CA ASN A 22 19.76 -1.48 14.77
C ASN A 22 19.24 -1.84 16.17
N ASN A 23 20.12 -1.76 17.17
CA ASN A 23 19.78 -2.12 18.55
C ASN A 23 18.64 -1.27 19.15
N SER A 24 18.53 -0.01 18.74
CA SER A 24 17.47 0.89 19.21
C SER A 24 16.12 0.51 18.61
N GLU A 25 16.08 0.31 17.30
CA GLU A 25 14.90 -0.10 16.53
C GLU A 25 14.38 -1.46 16.98
N ALA A 26 15.27 -2.44 17.19
CA ALA A 26 14.90 -3.76 17.67
C ALA A 26 14.26 -3.70 19.08
N ARG A 27 14.81 -2.87 19.98
CA ARG A 27 14.24 -2.64 21.31
C ARG A 27 12.88 -1.96 21.22
N ALA A 28 12.75 -0.91 20.43
CA ALA A 28 11.49 -0.20 20.23
C ALA A 28 10.40 -1.14 19.68
N LEU A 29 10.74 -1.97 18.68
CA LEU A 29 9.83 -2.98 18.14
C LEU A 29 9.43 -4.01 19.21
N GLY A 30 10.37 -4.45 20.05
CA GLY A 30 10.09 -5.36 21.16
C GLY A 30 9.11 -4.78 22.17
N ILE A 31 9.35 -3.55 22.62
CA ILE A 31 8.47 -2.82 23.56
C ILE A 31 7.08 -2.64 22.96
N TYR A 32 7.00 -2.23 21.69
CA TYR A 32 5.74 -2.08 20.97
C TYR A 32 4.97 -3.41 20.92
N CYS A 33 5.62 -4.49 20.50
CA CYS A 33 4.99 -5.81 20.41
C CYS A 33 4.48 -6.29 21.78
N SER A 34 5.23 -6.05 22.85
CA SER A 34 4.83 -6.40 24.21
C SER A 34 3.62 -5.58 24.67
N ARG A 35 3.68 -4.25 24.51
CA ARG A 35 2.63 -3.31 24.95
C ARG A 35 1.29 -3.60 24.28
N TYR A 36 1.30 -3.84 22.98
CA TYR A 36 0.08 -4.05 22.18
C TYR A 36 -0.24 -5.52 21.94
N ARG A 37 0.43 -6.45 22.62
CA ARG A 37 0.20 -7.91 22.54
C ARG A 37 0.23 -8.45 21.10
N VAL A 38 1.20 -7.96 20.32
CA VAL A 38 1.42 -8.42 18.95
C VAL A 38 1.92 -9.87 18.99
N LYS A 39 1.05 -10.82 18.62
CA LYS A 39 1.37 -12.25 18.60
C LYS A 39 2.29 -12.64 17.45
N ASN A 40 2.11 -12.02 16.28
CA ASN A 40 2.85 -12.33 15.08
C ASN A 40 3.54 -11.07 14.52
N LYS A 41 4.86 -11.00 14.71
CA LYS A 41 5.68 -9.86 14.27
C LYS A 41 5.71 -9.73 12.75
N SER A 42 5.80 -10.85 12.02
CA SER A 42 5.85 -10.86 10.56
C SER A 42 4.54 -10.35 9.94
N GLU A 43 3.41 -10.73 10.54
CA GLU A 43 2.09 -10.23 10.15
C GLU A 43 1.97 -8.73 10.38
N PHE A 44 2.33 -8.26 11.59
CA PHE A 44 2.31 -6.85 11.92
C PHE A 44 3.18 -6.01 10.98
N LEU A 45 4.42 -6.44 10.73
CA LEU A 45 5.34 -5.72 9.83
C LEU A 45 4.79 -5.67 8.41
N ARG A 46 4.31 -6.80 7.88
CA ARG A 46 3.72 -6.88 6.54
C ARG A 46 2.54 -5.92 6.40
N GLU A 47 1.61 -5.92 7.35
CA GLU A 47 0.43 -5.05 7.30
C GLU A 47 0.80 -3.58 7.38
N THR A 48 1.74 -3.24 8.25
CA THR A 48 2.21 -1.87 8.42
C THR A 48 2.86 -1.35 7.15
N ILE A 49 3.75 -2.15 6.55
CA ILE A 49 4.42 -1.81 5.29
C ILE A 49 3.41 -1.66 4.15
N MET A 50 2.51 -2.64 3.98
CA MET A 50 1.53 -2.61 2.89
C MET A 50 0.55 -1.44 3.04
N LYS A 51 0.10 -1.13 4.27
CA LYS A 51 -0.74 0.04 4.53
C LYS A 51 -0.02 1.35 4.17
N ALA A 52 1.25 1.47 4.53
CA ALA A 52 2.04 2.65 4.19
C ALA A 52 2.22 2.81 2.66
N ILE A 53 2.51 1.70 1.96
CA ILE A 53 2.65 1.69 0.50
C ILE A 53 1.33 2.10 -0.18
N LEU A 54 0.23 1.44 0.18
CA LEU A 54 -1.08 1.73 -0.42
C LEU A 54 -1.51 3.16 -0.17
N LYS A 55 -1.33 3.66 1.05
CA LYS A 55 -1.63 5.06 1.38
C LYS A 55 -0.84 6.03 0.52
N ARG A 56 0.46 5.77 0.30
CA ARG A 56 1.28 6.61 -0.58
C ARG A 56 0.77 6.63 -2.01
N PHE A 57 0.39 5.47 -2.54
CA PHE A 57 -0.23 5.40 -3.87
C PHE A 57 -1.56 6.15 -3.92
N GLU A 58 -2.41 6.01 -2.91
CA GLU A 58 -3.68 6.74 -2.81
C GLU A 58 -3.46 8.26 -2.79
N ASP A 59 -2.47 8.74 -2.02
CA ASP A 59 -2.13 10.15 -1.90
C ASP A 59 -1.54 10.74 -3.21
N GLU A 60 -0.83 9.93 -4.01
CA GLU A 60 -0.18 10.33 -5.27
C GLU A 60 -1.08 10.13 -6.51
N HIS A 61 -2.17 9.38 -6.38
CA HIS A 61 -3.08 9.17 -7.49
C HIS A 61 -3.86 10.47 -7.77
N PRO A 62 -3.82 11.01 -9.01
CA PRO A 62 -4.56 12.21 -9.34
C PRO A 62 -6.04 11.96 -9.04
N THR A 63 -6.62 12.83 -8.24
CA THR A 63 -8.03 12.68 -7.89
C THR A 63 -8.89 12.87 -9.14
N LEU A 64 -10.05 12.19 -9.22
CA LEU A 64 -10.96 12.25 -10.38
C LEU A 64 -11.38 13.69 -10.78
N TRP A 65 -11.12 14.66 -9.90
CA TRP A 65 -11.49 16.07 -10.01
C TRP A 65 -10.28 17.01 -10.13
N GLU A 66 -9.06 16.51 -10.10
CA GLU A 66 -7.92 17.27 -10.60
C GLU A 66 -8.12 17.41 -12.10
N GLU A 67 -8.48 18.63 -12.54
CA GLU A 67 -8.44 18.96 -13.95
C GLU A 67 -7.05 18.55 -14.46
N PRO A 68 -6.96 17.68 -15.49
CA PRO A 68 -5.68 17.42 -16.09
C PRO A 68 -5.16 18.77 -16.58
N GLY A 69 -4.19 19.32 -15.84
CA GLY A 69 -3.51 20.55 -16.21
C GLY A 69 -3.12 20.46 -17.68
N PRO A 70 -3.09 21.58 -18.41
CA PRO A 70 -3.12 21.60 -19.87
C PRO A 70 -2.15 20.58 -20.45
N THR A 71 -2.70 19.46 -20.91
CA THR A 71 -1.91 18.42 -21.56
C THR A 71 -1.39 18.98 -22.87
N LEU A 72 -0.27 18.46 -23.38
CA LEU A 72 0.28 18.86 -24.69
C LEU A 72 -0.73 18.74 -25.86
N PHE A 73 -1.82 17.98 -25.66
CA PHE A 73 -2.89 17.76 -26.62
C PHE A 73 -4.17 18.57 -26.33
N SER A 74 -4.16 19.44 -25.32
CA SER A 74 -5.20 20.45 -25.09
C SER A 74 -5.11 21.46 -26.24
N ARG A 75 -5.66 21.06 -27.39
CA ARG A 75 -5.68 21.81 -28.63
C ARG A 75 -6.31 23.16 -28.31
N ASN A 76 -5.51 24.21 -28.41
CA ASN A 76 -6.00 25.58 -28.51
C ASN A 76 -6.94 25.61 -29.71
N ASN A 77 -8.24 25.46 -29.47
CA ASN A 77 -9.26 25.86 -30.41
C ASN A 77 -9.33 27.39 -30.38
N ARG A 78 -8.22 28.04 -30.79
CA ARG A 78 -8.22 29.44 -31.18
C ARG A 78 -8.90 29.49 -32.55
N THR A 79 -10.21 29.69 -32.49
CA THR A 79 -11.04 30.42 -33.45
C THR A 79 -10.32 30.97 -34.68
N ARG A 80 -10.76 30.51 -35.86
CA ARG A 80 -11.52 31.34 -36.79
C ARG A 80 -12.35 30.47 -37.72
#